data_AF-A0A087EI13-F1
#
_entry.id   AF-A0A087EI13-F1
#
_cell.length_a   1.000
_cell.length_b   1.000
_cell.length_c   1.000
_cell.angle_alpha   90.00
_cell.angle_beta   90.00
_cell.angle_gamma   90.00
#
_symmetry.space_group_name_H-M   'P 1'
#
loop_
_entity.id
_entity.type
_entity.pdbx_description
1 polymer ?
#
loop_
_entity_poly.entity_id
_entity_poly.type
_entity_poly.pdbx_seq_one_letter_code
_entity_poly.pdbx_strand_id
1 'polypeptide(L)'
;MASPVPHRVARRLLGVAAMFVSLAMVPVTHMALAADGLSANAQDDAQRSVVNVVNFGADPQGVKDSAQAVKSAIAEVKTLSDAGTPSRLVFPQGTYQLYPESAEVRELYVSNTVGADRRYKDKTIAILLEGVSDVIVDGQGSHFQLHGQQTTLAVIDSSSVQMQNFSTDWTTPRVVDITIVGKGTNEDGTQWQDLRIPDGYQLSTDGGKFTVSSENSPVTGTPYWTYDDLRSGRTSFIGQTYSVANGSNTRSSARNTAIPFRQASDVAITSPGHVRVTYAAGSTTPAELGTSYQIRTTTRDTPGFFIWQSKNTTLSNVDVGYQHGFGLVSQFK
;
A
#
# COMPACT_ATOMS: atom_id res chain seq x y z
N MET A 1 35.33 38.04 54.90
CA MET A 1 34.59 36.82 55.26
C MET A 1 34.49 35.98 53.99
N ALA A 2 35.51 35.18 53.68
CA ALA A 2 35.79 33.83 54.20
C ALA A 2 35.21 32.77 53.24
N SER A 3 36.14 32.05 52.60
CA SER A 3 36.04 31.01 51.57
C SER A 3 35.16 29.80 51.90
N PRO A 4 34.78 28.99 50.89
CA PRO A 4 34.30 27.63 51.12
C PRO A 4 35.49 26.68 51.30
N VAL A 5 35.46 25.84 52.34
CA VAL A 5 36.38 24.70 52.53
C VAL A 5 35.58 23.40 52.46
N PRO A 6 36.07 22.38 51.70
CA PRO A 6 35.45 21.07 51.56
C PRO A 6 35.96 20.08 52.61
N HIS A 7 35.19 19.05 53.00
CA HIS A 7 35.75 17.87 53.64
C HIS A 7 35.06 16.54 53.29
N ARG A 8 35.96 15.60 53.01
CA ARG A 8 35.91 14.17 52.64
C ARG A 8 35.07 13.22 53.51
N VAL A 9 34.46 12.25 52.81
CA VAL A 9 34.49 10.77 52.97
C VAL A 9 34.74 10.16 54.36
N ALA A 10 33.81 9.29 54.79
CA ALA A 10 34.12 8.09 55.57
C ALA A 10 33.19 6.92 55.18
N ARG A 11 33.80 5.80 54.77
CA ARG A 11 33.17 4.49 54.52
C ARG A 11 32.66 3.87 55.82
N ARG A 12 31.51 3.21 55.78
CA ARG A 12 31.20 2.06 56.64
C ARG A 12 30.59 0.94 55.81
N LEU A 13 31.33 -0.17 55.72
CA LEU A 13 30.84 -1.49 55.37
C LEU A 13 29.85 -1.96 56.46
N LEU A 14 28.73 -2.57 56.08
CA LEU A 14 28.02 -3.49 56.96
C LEU A 14 27.30 -4.58 56.14
N GLY A 15 27.81 -5.80 56.29
CA GLY A 15 27.07 -7.05 56.50
C GLY A 15 25.91 -7.41 55.57
N VAL A 16 26.18 -8.35 54.66
CA VAL A 16 25.19 -9.22 54.01
C VAL A 16 24.65 -10.21 55.05
N ALA A 17 23.34 -10.22 55.27
CA ALA A 17 22.62 -11.29 55.95
C ALA A 17 21.79 -12.05 54.92
N ALA A 18 22.13 -13.32 54.72
CA ALA A 18 21.44 -14.23 53.82
C ALA A 18 20.09 -14.64 54.42
N MET A 19 19.01 -14.46 53.65
CA MET A 19 17.69 -15.04 53.95
C MET A 19 17.39 -16.09 52.90
N PHE A 20 17.43 -17.36 53.32
CA PHE A 20 17.00 -18.50 52.52
C PHE A 20 15.47 -18.48 52.37
N VAL A 21 14.99 -18.40 51.13
CA VAL A 21 13.61 -18.78 50.78
C VAL A 21 13.69 -19.92 49.76
N SER A 22 13.19 -21.07 50.20
CA SER A 22 13.05 -22.31 49.43
C SER A 22 12.12 -22.07 48.23
N LEU A 23 12.68 -22.15 47.01
CA LEU A 23 11.90 -22.19 45.78
C LEU A 23 11.68 -23.66 45.39
N ALA A 24 10.43 -24.12 45.46
CA ALA A 24 10.04 -25.43 44.97
C ALA A 24 10.29 -25.51 43.45
N MET A 25 11.13 -26.47 43.03
CA MET A 25 11.34 -26.79 41.62
C MET A 25 10.09 -27.44 41.04
N VAL A 26 9.45 -26.76 40.10
CA VAL A 26 8.52 -27.40 39.15
C VAL A 26 9.38 -27.90 37.98
N PRO A 27 9.29 -29.17 37.57
CA PRO A 27 10.07 -29.67 36.44
C PRO A 27 9.59 -28.99 35.15
N VAL A 28 10.46 -28.16 34.56
CA VAL A 28 10.29 -27.66 33.20
C VAL A 28 10.47 -28.83 32.24
N THR A 29 9.34 -29.40 31.82
CA THR A 29 9.28 -30.32 30.69
C THR A 29 9.82 -29.57 29.48
N HIS A 30 10.97 -29.99 28.97
CA HIS A 30 11.49 -29.48 27.71
C HIS A 30 10.51 -29.89 26.60
N MET A 31 9.69 -28.95 26.12
CA MET A 31 9.09 -29.10 24.79
C MET A 31 10.24 -29.02 23.79
N ALA A 32 10.67 -30.17 23.28
CA ALA A 32 11.40 -30.24 22.03
C ALA A 32 10.46 -29.71 20.93
N LEU A 33 10.55 -28.41 20.65
CA LEU A 33 10.02 -27.83 19.42
C LEU A 33 10.81 -28.45 18.27
N ALA A 34 10.08 -29.08 17.35
CA ALA A 34 10.59 -29.78 16.19
C ALA A 34 11.56 -28.91 15.37
N ALA A 35 12.86 -29.14 15.55
CA ALA A 35 13.91 -28.62 14.68
C ALA A 35 13.94 -29.35 13.32
N ASP A 36 13.25 -30.49 13.22
CA ASP A 36 13.24 -31.37 12.04
C ASP A 36 12.42 -30.81 10.86
N GLY A 37 11.58 -29.79 11.07
CA GLY A 37 10.78 -29.15 10.01
C GLY A 37 11.47 -27.98 9.28
N LEU A 38 12.54 -27.42 9.86
CA LEU A 38 13.27 -26.30 9.26
C LEU A 38 14.40 -26.77 8.33
N SER A 39 14.97 -27.96 8.55
CA SER A 39 16.08 -28.48 7.74
C SER A 39 15.63 -29.10 6.41
N ALA A 40 14.45 -29.73 6.36
CA ALA A 40 13.89 -30.30 5.14
C ALA A 40 13.53 -29.23 4.10
N ASN A 41 12.93 -28.10 4.53
CA ASN A 41 12.60 -26.98 3.64
C ASN A 41 13.84 -26.27 3.07
N ALA A 42 14.92 -26.17 3.85
CA ALA A 42 16.14 -25.48 3.40
C ALA A 42 16.95 -26.31 2.38
N GLN A 43 16.93 -27.65 2.47
CA GLN A 43 17.55 -28.52 1.46
C GLN A 43 16.74 -28.61 0.16
N ASP A 44 15.40 -28.65 0.23
CA ASP A 44 14.53 -28.59 -0.96
C ASP A 44 14.65 -27.25 -1.70
N ASP A 45 14.85 -26.16 -0.96
CA ASP A 45 15.03 -24.83 -1.54
C ASP A 45 16.34 -24.66 -2.34
N ALA A 46 17.40 -25.38 -1.97
CA ALA A 46 18.69 -25.32 -2.63
C ALA A 46 18.72 -26.03 -4.00
N GLN A 47 17.75 -26.90 -4.29
CA GLN A 47 17.66 -27.66 -5.54
C GLN A 47 16.73 -27.04 -6.59
N ARG A 48 16.00 -25.96 -6.23
CA ARG A 48 15.07 -25.28 -7.15
C ARG A 48 15.83 -24.57 -8.28
N SER A 49 15.28 -24.61 -9.49
CA SER A 49 15.77 -23.79 -10.59
C SER A 49 15.54 -22.31 -10.30
N VAL A 50 16.60 -21.50 -10.37
CA VAL A 50 16.52 -20.06 -10.09
C VAL A 50 16.23 -19.30 -11.38
N VAL A 51 15.13 -18.54 -11.39
CA VAL A 51 14.75 -17.61 -12.45
C VAL A 51 14.93 -16.19 -11.91
N ASN A 52 16.00 -15.50 -12.29
CA ASN A 52 16.26 -14.13 -11.85
C ASN A 52 15.67 -13.12 -12.84
N VAL A 53 14.75 -12.26 -12.38
CA VAL A 53 14.05 -11.28 -13.24
C VAL A 53 14.98 -10.31 -13.96
N VAL A 54 16.16 -10.02 -13.41
CA VAL A 54 17.16 -9.13 -14.02
C VAL A 54 17.72 -9.73 -15.31
N ASN A 55 17.78 -11.07 -15.41
CA ASN A 55 18.20 -11.74 -16.65
C ASN A 55 17.19 -11.55 -17.80
N PHE A 56 15.97 -11.12 -17.48
CA PHE A 56 14.91 -10.79 -18.43
C PHE A 56 14.77 -9.27 -18.65
N GLY A 57 15.65 -8.47 -18.04
CA GLY A 57 15.71 -7.02 -18.20
C GLY A 57 14.96 -6.20 -17.15
N ALA A 58 14.52 -6.81 -16.05
CA ALA A 58 13.91 -6.05 -14.96
C ALA A 58 14.94 -5.12 -14.31
N ASP A 59 14.52 -3.91 -13.94
CA ASP A 59 15.41 -2.86 -13.45
C ASP A 59 15.26 -2.68 -11.93
N PRO A 60 16.19 -3.19 -11.11
CA PRO A 60 16.15 -3.03 -9.65
C PRO A 60 16.47 -1.61 -9.17
N GLN A 61 16.94 -0.72 -10.06
CA GLN A 61 17.20 0.68 -9.70
C GLN A 61 15.91 1.52 -9.67
N GLY A 62 14.78 0.95 -10.13
CA GLY A 62 13.49 1.63 -10.11
C GLY A 62 13.38 2.76 -11.11
N VAL A 63 14.17 2.75 -12.20
CA VAL A 63 14.14 3.80 -13.22
C VAL A 63 13.22 3.41 -14.38
N LYS A 64 13.27 2.15 -14.82
CA LYS A 64 12.52 1.65 -15.98
C LYS A 64 11.38 0.72 -15.58
N ASP A 65 10.37 0.67 -16.45
CA ASP A 65 9.31 -0.34 -16.35
C ASP A 65 9.89 -1.76 -16.40
N SER A 66 9.51 -2.58 -15.43
CA SER A 66 9.92 -3.97 -15.27
C SER A 66 8.80 -4.96 -15.60
N ALA A 67 7.57 -4.50 -15.90
CA ALA A 67 6.42 -5.39 -16.10
C ALA A 67 6.63 -6.41 -17.23
N GLN A 68 7.17 -6.00 -18.38
CA GLN A 68 7.47 -6.93 -19.49
C GLN A 68 8.54 -7.97 -19.12
N ALA A 69 9.57 -7.57 -18.37
CA ALA A 69 10.62 -8.47 -17.93
C ALA A 69 10.10 -9.50 -16.91
N VAL A 70 9.26 -9.05 -15.97
CA VAL A 70 8.59 -9.91 -14.99
C VAL A 70 7.68 -10.91 -15.68
N LYS A 71 6.86 -10.47 -16.64
CA LYS A 71 6.04 -11.35 -17.48
C LYS A 71 6.87 -12.43 -18.18
N SER A 72 8.02 -12.04 -18.73
CA SER A 72 8.92 -12.97 -19.45
C SER A 72 9.57 -13.98 -18.49
N ALA A 73 9.98 -13.54 -17.30
CA ALA A 73 10.52 -14.42 -16.26
C ALA A 73 9.46 -15.41 -15.75
N ILE A 74 8.21 -14.98 -15.59
CA ILE A 74 7.11 -15.87 -15.19
C ILE A 74 6.79 -16.90 -16.29
N ALA A 75 6.93 -16.56 -17.56
CA ALA A 75 6.78 -17.53 -18.65
C ALA A 75 7.85 -18.65 -18.57
N GLU A 76 9.08 -18.33 -18.14
CA GLU A 76 10.11 -19.34 -17.87
C GLU A 76 9.73 -20.21 -16.65
N VAL A 77 9.26 -19.59 -15.57
CA VAL A 77 8.72 -20.32 -14.40
C VAL A 77 7.62 -21.30 -14.82
N LYS A 78 6.71 -20.88 -15.71
CA LYS A 78 5.65 -21.73 -16.24
C LYS A 78 6.21 -22.92 -17.03
N THR A 79 7.22 -22.69 -17.86
CA THR A 79 7.90 -23.75 -18.62
C THR A 79 8.54 -24.78 -17.69
N LEU A 80 9.18 -24.33 -16.61
CA LEU A 80 9.74 -25.22 -15.58
C LEU A 80 8.65 -26.00 -14.84
N SER A 81 7.56 -25.35 -14.45
CA SER A 81 6.42 -26.03 -13.82
C SER A 81 5.79 -27.10 -14.73
N ASP A 82 5.66 -26.83 -16.04
CA ASP A 82 5.14 -27.81 -17.01
C ASP A 82 6.08 -29.01 -17.20
N ALA A 83 7.37 -28.81 -16.99
CA ALA A 83 8.38 -29.86 -16.94
C ALA A 83 8.48 -30.56 -15.56
N GLY A 84 7.64 -30.19 -14.59
CA GLY A 84 7.66 -30.73 -13.22
C GLY A 84 8.89 -30.32 -12.41
N THR A 85 9.52 -29.19 -12.76
CA THR A 85 10.73 -28.69 -12.11
C THR A 85 10.38 -27.59 -11.10
N PRO A 86 10.62 -27.79 -9.80
CA PRO A 86 10.45 -26.75 -8.79
C PRO A 86 11.35 -25.54 -9.07
N SER A 87 10.80 -24.33 -8.93
CA SER A 87 11.53 -23.12 -9.27
C SER A 87 11.42 -22.01 -8.22
N ARG A 88 12.35 -21.06 -8.30
CA ARG A 88 12.37 -19.83 -7.51
C ARG A 88 12.52 -18.63 -8.44
N LEU A 89 11.46 -17.83 -8.53
CA LEU A 89 11.49 -16.52 -9.16
C LEU A 89 12.11 -15.52 -8.19
N VAL A 90 13.27 -14.97 -8.53
CA VAL A 90 14.05 -14.08 -7.69
C VAL A 90 13.98 -12.66 -8.22
N PHE A 91 13.59 -11.74 -7.34
CA PHE A 91 13.80 -10.31 -7.49
C PHE A 91 14.97 -9.92 -6.58
N PRO A 92 16.18 -9.70 -7.12
CA PRO A 92 17.28 -9.13 -6.33
C PRO A 92 16.83 -7.82 -5.67
N GLN A 93 17.28 -7.57 -4.43
CA GLN A 93 16.86 -6.41 -3.66
C GLN A 93 16.96 -5.12 -4.49
N GLY A 94 15.82 -4.43 -4.64
CA GLY A 94 15.73 -3.21 -5.41
C GLY A 94 14.33 -2.62 -5.40
N THR A 95 14.13 -1.56 -6.17
CA THR A 95 12.81 -1.02 -6.49
C THR A 95 12.48 -1.39 -7.93
N TYR A 96 11.29 -1.93 -8.17
CA TYR A 96 10.82 -2.29 -9.51
C TYR A 96 9.57 -1.49 -9.83
N GLN A 97 9.61 -0.74 -10.93
CA GLN A 97 8.43 -0.05 -11.45
C GLN A 97 7.60 -1.04 -12.26
N LEU A 98 6.31 -1.18 -11.94
CA LEU A 98 5.40 -2.09 -12.64
C LEU A 98 4.26 -1.30 -13.25
N TYR A 99 4.34 -1.08 -14.57
CA TYR A 99 3.34 -0.34 -15.33
C TYR A 99 2.28 -1.27 -15.94
N PRO A 100 1.00 -0.84 -16.03
CA PRO A 100 -0.09 -1.69 -16.52
C PRO A 100 -0.02 -1.98 -18.03
N GLU A 101 0.71 -1.19 -18.81
CA GLU A 101 0.74 -1.32 -20.28
C GLU A 101 1.40 -2.61 -20.78
N SER A 102 2.34 -3.14 -20.01
CA SER A 102 3.03 -4.40 -20.33
C SER A 102 2.52 -5.59 -19.50
N ALA A 103 1.55 -5.35 -18.61
CA ALA A 103 1.02 -6.35 -17.69
C ALA A 103 0.06 -7.33 -18.40
N GLU A 104 -0.15 -8.48 -17.78
CA GLU A 104 -1.10 -9.48 -18.29
C GLU A 104 -2.55 -9.02 -18.05
N VAL A 105 -3.44 -9.38 -18.97
CA VAL A 105 -4.89 -9.13 -18.84
C VAL A 105 -5.62 -10.46 -18.83
N ARG A 106 -6.56 -10.63 -17.89
CA ARG A 106 -7.47 -11.78 -17.82
C ARG A 106 -8.92 -11.33 -17.67
N GLU A 107 -9.83 -12.01 -18.34
CA GLU A 107 -11.26 -11.88 -18.08
C GLU A 107 -11.58 -12.63 -16.77
N LEU A 108 -11.89 -11.89 -15.70
CA LEU A 108 -12.16 -12.42 -14.37
C LEU A 108 -13.41 -11.80 -13.74
N TYR A 109 -14.21 -12.64 -13.09
CA TYR A 109 -15.35 -12.24 -12.27
C TYR A 109 -15.05 -12.58 -10.81
N VAL A 110 -14.91 -11.56 -9.97
CA VAL A 110 -14.34 -11.69 -8.63
C VAL A 110 -15.39 -11.34 -7.59
N SER A 111 -15.62 -12.21 -6.60
CA SER A 111 -16.55 -11.93 -5.51
C SER A 111 -16.12 -10.68 -4.72
N ASN A 112 -17.08 -10.00 -4.06
CA ASN A 112 -16.84 -8.82 -3.20
C ASN A 112 -16.25 -7.57 -3.89
N THR A 113 -15.98 -7.65 -5.20
CA THR A 113 -15.66 -6.54 -6.11
C THR A 113 -16.95 -6.07 -6.81
N VAL A 114 -16.88 -5.70 -8.09
CA VAL A 114 -18.02 -5.48 -9.00
C VAL A 114 -18.68 -6.79 -9.51
N GLY A 115 -18.19 -7.96 -9.08
CA GLY A 115 -18.84 -9.24 -9.32
C GLY A 115 -18.93 -9.61 -10.80
N ALA A 116 -20.14 -9.90 -11.27
CA ALA A 116 -20.43 -10.33 -12.65
C ALA A 116 -20.57 -9.16 -13.65
N ASP A 117 -20.28 -7.92 -13.24
CA ASP A 117 -20.40 -6.75 -14.11
C ASP A 117 -19.37 -6.78 -15.24
N ARG A 118 -19.86 -7.03 -16.46
CA ARG A 118 -19.04 -7.19 -17.67
C ARG A 118 -18.24 -5.95 -18.04
N ARG A 119 -18.61 -4.76 -17.54
CA ARG A 119 -17.87 -3.51 -17.79
C ARG A 119 -16.46 -3.51 -17.19
N TYR A 120 -16.23 -4.36 -16.20
CA TYR A 120 -14.97 -4.44 -15.48
C TYR A 120 -14.35 -5.83 -15.59
N LYS A 121 -14.79 -6.67 -16.53
CA LYS A 121 -14.38 -8.07 -16.61
C LYS A 121 -12.87 -8.24 -16.81
N ASP A 122 -12.24 -7.34 -17.54
CA ASP A 122 -10.82 -7.40 -17.84
C ASP A 122 -10.00 -6.85 -16.66
N LYS A 123 -9.12 -7.69 -16.11
CA LYS A 123 -8.23 -7.35 -15.01
C LYS A 123 -6.81 -7.31 -15.51
N THR A 124 -6.18 -6.15 -15.42
CA THR A 124 -4.73 -5.98 -15.61
C THR A 124 -4.00 -6.44 -14.34
N ILE A 125 -2.99 -7.29 -14.47
CA ILE A 125 -2.34 -7.98 -13.35
C ILE A 125 -0.82 -7.84 -13.48
N ALA A 126 -0.18 -7.15 -12.52
CA ALA A 126 1.26 -6.87 -12.56
C ALA A 126 2.11 -8.15 -12.42
N ILE A 127 1.73 -9.04 -11.50
CA ILE A 127 2.40 -10.33 -11.26
C ILE A 127 1.36 -11.45 -11.33
N LEU A 128 1.26 -12.13 -12.47
CA LEU A 128 0.31 -13.22 -12.70
C LEU A 128 1.00 -14.58 -12.68
N LEU A 129 0.78 -15.39 -11.65
CA LEU A 129 1.11 -16.81 -11.65
C LEU A 129 -0.13 -17.63 -12.00
N GLU A 130 -0.13 -18.28 -13.16
CA GLU A 130 -1.29 -19.03 -13.67
C GLU A 130 -0.86 -20.43 -14.13
N GLY A 131 -1.52 -21.46 -13.59
CA GLY A 131 -1.21 -22.86 -13.94
C GLY A 131 0.19 -23.32 -13.54
N VAL A 132 0.74 -22.80 -12.44
CA VAL A 132 2.10 -23.15 -11.96
C VAL A 132 2.05 -24.06 -10.73
N SER A 133 3.12 -24.83 -10.52
CA SER A 133 3.27 -25.70 -9.35
C SER A 133 4.68 -25.63 -8.77
N ASP A 134 4.76 -25.68 -7.43
CA ASP A 134 6.00 -25.67 -6.65
C ASP A 134 6.92 -24.47 -6.97
N VAL A 135 6.36 -23.27 -6.84
CA VAL A 135 7.03 -21.99 -7.14
C VAL A 135 7.23 -21.17 -5.87
N ILE A 136 8.44 -20.63 -5.72
CA ILE A 136 8.73 -19.57 -4.73
C ILE A 136 8.99 -18.26 -5.46
N VAL A 137 8.23 -17.22 -5.14
CA VAL A 137 8.54 -15.83 -5.52
C VAL A 137 9.23 -15.18 -4.33
N ASP A 138 10.52 -14.88 -4.48
CA ASP A 138 11.34 -14.27 -3.44
C ASP A 138 11.75 -12.86 -3.83
N GLY A 139 11.19 -11.90 -3.12
CA GLY A 139 11.45 -10.48 -3.31
C GLY A 139 12.78 -10.00 -2.75
N GLN A 140 13.45 -10.77 -1.89
CA GLN A 140 14.70 -10.38 -1.21
C GLN A 140 14.70 -8.96 -0.59
N GLY A 141 13.56 -8.53 -0.06
CA GLY A 141 13.37 -7.18 0.51
C GLY A 141 13.10 -6.10 -0.53
N SER A 142 12.77 -6.46 -1.76
CA SER A 142 12.46 -5.51 -2.83
C SER A 142 11.17 -4.73 -2.59
N HIS A 143 11.09 -3.56 -3.21
CA HIS A 143 9.89 -2.74 -3.29
C HIS A 143 9.31 -2.80 -4.71
N PHE A 144 8.02 -3.11 -4.82
CA PHE A 144 7.27 -3.07 -6.07
C PHE A 144 6.43 -1.80 -6.08
N GLN A 145 6.84 -0.85 -6.91
CA GLN A 145 6.15 0.42 -7.10
C GLN A 145 5.19 0.28 -8.27
N LEU A 146 3.88 0.25 -7.97
CA LEU A 146 2.83 0.10 -8.98
C LEU A 146 2.37 1.45 -9.53
N HIS A 147 2.00 1.44 -10.81
CA HIS A 147 1.44 2.58 -11.56
C HIS A 147 0.02 2.28 -12.05
N GLY A 148 -0.75 3.32 -12.34
CA GLY A 148 -2.06 3.19 -12.98
C GLY A 148 -3.10 2.40 -12.18
N GLN A 149 -3.93 1.59 -12.83
CA GLN A 149 -4.97 0.79 -12.18
C GLN A 149 -4.80 -0.68 -12.54
N GLN A 150 -4.38 -1.50 -11.58
CA GLN A 150 -4.13 -2.92 -11.80
C GLN A 150 -4.24 -3.73 -10.49
N THR A 151 -4.42 -5.04 -10.63
CA THR A 151 -4.17 -6.02 -9.57
C THR A 151 -2.66 -6.16 -9.40
N THR A 152 -2.17 -6.10 -8.17
CA THR A 152 -0.74 -6.27 -7.90
C THR A 152 -0.29 -7.70 -8.18
N LEU A 153 -1.03 -8.69 -7.67
CA LEU A 153 -0.71 -10.10 -7.89
C LEU A 153 -1.94 -10.98 -8.02
N ALA A 154 -1.85 -12.00 -8.86
CA ALA A 154 -2.82 -13.07 -8.93
C ALA A 154 -2.15 -14.44 -9.00
N VAL A 155 -2.71 -15.41 -8.27
CA VAL A 155 -2.36 -16.83 -8.31
C VAL A 155 -3.59 -17.61 -8.75
N ILE A 156 -3.56 -18.17 -9.95
CA ILE A 156 -4.71 -18.78 -10.62
C ILE A 156 -4.39 -20.24 -10.99
N ASP A 157 -5.31 -21.16 -10.73
CA ASP A 157 -5.20 -22.57 -11.12
C ASP A 157 -3.84 -23.21 -10.75
N SER A 158 -3.28 -22.83 -9.59
CA SER A 158 -1.91 -23.14 -9.19
C SER A 158 -1.83 -23.92 -7.87
N SER A 159 -0.68 -24.55 -7.61
CA SER A 159 -0.47 -25.28 -6.35
C SER A 159 0.91 -25.07 -5.75
N SER A 160 0.99 -25.04 -4.41
CA SER A 160 2.27 -24.90 -3.68
C SER A 160 3.05 -23.65 -4.13
N VAL A 161 2.41 -22.48 -4.00
CA VAL A 161 2.99 -21.19 -4.37
C VAL A 161 3.33 -20.42 -3.10
N GLN A 162 4.58 -20.02 -2.94
CA GLN A 162 5.03 -19.17 -1.83
C GLN A 162 5.48 -17.82 -2.38
N MET A 163 5.07 -16.75 -1.73
CA MET A 163 5.40 -15.38 -2.11
C MET A 163 5.93 -14.66 -0.86
N GLN A 164 7.15 -14.16 -0.93
CA GLN A 164 7.83 -13.67 0.27
C GLN A 164 8.79 -12.51 0.06
N ASN A 165 9.05 -11.79 1.14
CA ASN A 165 10.11 -10.79 1.26
C ASN A 165 9.99 -9.64 0.25
N PHE A 166 8.83 -9.01 0.13
CA PHE A 166 8.68 -7.80 -0.67
C PHE A 166 7.71 -6.82 -0.03
N SER A 167 7.79 -5.57 -0.48
CA SER A 167 6.81 -4.53 -0.18
C SER A 167 6.14 -4.05 -1.47
N THR A 168 4.93 -3.52 -1.37
CA THR A 168 4.18 -2.96 -2.49
C THR A 168 3.58 -1.61 -2.11
N ASP A 169 3.63 -0.63 -3.01
CA ASP A 169 2.90 0.63 -2.88
C ASP A 169 2.61 1.25 -4.26
N TRP A 170 1.97 2.42 -4.30
CA TRP A 170 1.43 3.03 -5.51
C TRP A 170 1.94 4.44 -5.75
N THR A 171 2.13 4.84 -7.02
CA THR A 171 2.61 6.18 -7.35
C THR A 171 1.52 7.23 -7.14
N THR A 172 0.30 6.99 -7.66
CA THR A 172 -0.89 7.75 -7.25
C THR A 172 -2.06 6.82 -6.94
N PRO A 173 -2.24 6.45 -5.66
CA PRO A 173 -3.43 5.73 -5.22
C PRO A 173 -4.72 6.42 -5.64
N ARG A 174 -5.75 5.67 -6.00
CA ARG A 174 -7.08 6.26 -6.33
C ARG A 174 -7.78 6.82 -5.08
N VAL A 175 -7.28 6.50 -3.88
CA VAL A 175 -7.68 7.13 -2.63
C VAL A 175 -6.77 8.31 -2.38
N VAL A 176 -7.31 9.52 -2.40
CA VAL A 176 -6.54 10.75 -2.19
C VAL A 176 -6.79 11.26 -0.78
N ASP A 177 -5.74 11.31 0.03
CA ASP A 177 -5.78 11.96 1.33
C ASP A 177 -5.62 13.48 1.16
N ILE A 178 -6.48 14.26 1.81
CA ILE A 178 -6.47 15.72 1.77
C ILE A 178 -6.51 16.23 3.21
N THR A 179 -5.37 16.70 3.70
CA THR A 179 -5.19 17.05 5.11
C THR A 179 -5.28 18.56 5.30
N ILE A 180 -6.08 19.02 6.27
CA ILE A 180 -6.08 20.42 6.69
C ILE A 180 -4.80 20.70 7.47
N VAL A 181 -3.94 21.57 6.95
CA VAL A 181 -2.65 21.94 7.56
C VAL A 181 -2.61 23.39 8.05
N GLY A 182 -3.56 24.22 7.62
CA GLY A 182 -3.72 25.60 8.09
C GLY A 182 -5.17 26.04 8.04
N LYS A 183 -5.55 27.01 8.87
CA LYS A 183 -6.85 27.67 8.82
C LYS A 183 -6.78 29.07 9.42
N GLY A 184 -7.64 29.97 8.97
CA GLY A 184 -7.73 31.31 9.52
C GLY A 184 -8.93 32.11 9.00
N THR A 185 -9.01 33.35 9.47
CA THR A 185 -10.02 34.34 9.08
C THR A 185 -9.31 35.62 8.69
N ASN A 186 -9.67 36.19 7.55
CA ASN A 186 -9.19 37.48 7.09
C ASN A 186 -9.93 38.63 7.81
N GLU A 187 -9.42 39.85 7.69
CA GLU A 187 -10.02 41.04 8.32
C GLU A 187 -11.46 41.31 7.85
N ASP A 188 -11.77 40.99 6.60
CA ASP A 188 -13.11 41.11 6.01
C ASP A 188 -14.09 40.01 6.45
N GLY A 189 -13.65 39.12 7.35
CA GLY A 189 -14.43 38.01 7.87
C GLY A 189 -14.45 36.77 6.97
N THR A 190 -13.86 36.81 5.78
CA THR A 190 -13.70 35.60 4.94
C THR A 190 -12.79 34.61 5.63
N GLN A 191 -13.06 33.31 5.45
CA GLN A 191 -12.32 32.25 6.11
C GLN A 191 -11.52 31.46 5.09
N TRP A 192 -10.42 30.84 5.52
CA TRP A 192 -9.59 30.03 4.64
C TRP A 192 -9.06 28.79 5.35
N GLN A 193 -8.74 27.77 4.54
CA GLN A 193 -8.04 26.56 4.95
C GLN A 193 -6.94 26.24 3.95
N ASP A 194 -5.77 25.87 4.46
CA ASP A 194 -4.69 25.29 3.66
C ASP A 194 -4.75 23.77 3.76
N LEU A 195 -4.71 23.14 2.61
CA LEU A 195 -4.80 21.70 2.43
C LEU A 195 -3.48 21.17 1.88
N ARG A 196 -3.06 20.01 2.40
CA ARG A 196 -1.97 19.20 1.86
C ARG A 196 -2.54 17.96 1.19
N ILE A 197 -2.24 17.80 -0.09
CA ILE A 197 -2.50 16.62 -0.91
C ILE A 197 -1.12 15.97 -1.15
N PRO A 198 -0.92 14.66 -0.95
CA PRO A 198 0.39 14.00 -1.12
C PRO A 198 1.08 14.30 -2.46
N ASP A 199 2.38 14.02 -2.53
CA ASP A 199 3.14 14.21 -3.76
C ASP A 199 2.75 13.17 -4.82
N GLY A 200 3.06 13.45 -6.08
CA GLY A 200 2.77 12.55 -7.21
C GLY A 200 1.48 12.89 -7.98
N TYR A 201 0.51 13.56 -7.34
CA TYR A 201 -0.72 14.00 -8.02
C TYR A 201 -0.53 15.28 -8.84
N GLN A 202 -1.25 15.36 -9.96
CA GLN A 202 -1.37 16.57 -10.77
C GLN A 202 -2.60 17.35 -10.35
N LEU A 203 -2.41 18.63 -10.02
CA LEU A 203 -3.48 19.53 -9.56
C LEU A 203 -3.75 20.61 -10.61
N SER A 204 -5.03 20.90 -10.88
CA SER A 204 -5.39 22.05 -11.71
C SER A 204 -6.68 22.73 -11.27
N THR A 205 -6.80 24.00 -11.66
CA THR A 205 -7.98 24.84 -11.44
C THR A 205 -8.34 25.52 -12.75
N ASP A 206 -9.54 25.25 -13.28
CA ASP A 206 -10.02 25.85 -14.52
C ASP A 206 -11.53 26.14 -14.41
N GLY A 207 -11.95 27.34 -14.79
CA GLY A 207 -13.36 27.74 -14.76
C GLY A 207 -14.04 27.58 -13.39
N GLY A 208 -13.27 27.67 -12.30
CA GLY A 208 -13.77 27.41 -10.95
C GLY A 208 -13.93 25.93 -10.60
N LYS A 209 -13.44 24.98 -11.39
CA LYS A 209 -13.30 23.57 -10.99
C LYS A 209 -11.98 23.37 -10.24
N PHE A 210 -11.94 22.32 -9.42
CA PHE A 210 -10.68 21.82 -8.86
C PHE A 210 -10.51 20.35 -9.22
N THR A 211 -9.44 20.05 -9.96
CA THR A 211 -9.18 18.75 -10.56
C THR A 211 -7.94 18.12 -9.95
N VAL A 212 -8.02 16.83 -9.62
CA VAL A 212 -6.89 16.01 -9.18
C VAL A 212 -6.74 14.83 -10.13
N SER A 213 -5.55 14.64 -10.70
CA SER A 213 -5.26 13.52 -11.60
C SER A 213 -4.05 12.72 -11.12
N SER A 214 -4.00 11.45 -11.53
CA SER A 214 -2.87 10.54 -11.33
C SER A 214 -1.61 11.00 -12.06
N GLU A 215 -0.52 10.22 -11.98
CA GLU A 215 0.54 10.28 -12.99
C GLU A 215 0.01 9.99 -14.40
N ASN A 216 0.74 10.45 -15.41
CA ASN A 216 0.45 10.10 -16.80
C ASN A 216 1.01 8.72 -17.14
N SER A 217 0.27 7.97 -17.95
CA SER A 217 0.83 6.82 -18.65
C SER A 217 2.04 7.27 -19.49
N PRO A 218 3.18 6.57 -19.40
CA PRO A 218 4.34 6.85 -20.24
C PRO A 218 4.07 6.53 -21.72
N VAL A 219 3.01 5.77 -22.02
CA VAL A 219 2.64 5.37 -23.38
C VAL A 219 1.64 6.34 -24.00
N THR A 220 0.57 6.69 -23.28
CA THR A 220 -0.49 7.56 -23.83
C THR A 220 -0.26 9.05 -23.55
N GLY A 221 0.56 9.39 -22.55
CA GLY A 221 0.76 10.76 -22.09
C GLY A 221 -0.45 11.34 -21.33
N THR A 222 -1.47 10.53 -21.03
CA THR A 222 -2.68 10.96 -20.31
C THR A 222 -2.72 10.37 -18.90
N PRO A 223 -3.40 11.01 -17.94
CA PRO A 223 -3.59 10.43 -16.61
C PRO A 223 -4.32 9.08 -16.67
N TYR A 224 -3.90 8.13 -15.84
CA TYR A 224 -4.64 6.89 -15.60
C TYR A 224 -6.02 7.12 -15.00
N TRP A 225 -6.17 8.14 -14.17
CA TRP A 225 -7.46 8.55 -13.65
C TRP A 225 -7.48 10.03 -13.26
N THR A 226 -8.69 10.61 -13.29
CA THR A 226 -8.93 12.02 -12.96
C THR A 226 -10.21 12.16 -12.15
N TYR A 227 -10.15 13.00 -11.12
CA TYR A 227 -11.30 13.59 -10.45
C TYR A 227 -11.51 15.01 -10.96
N ASP A 228 -12.40 15.17 -11.95
CA ASP A 228 -12.56 16.40 -12.76
C ASP A 228 -13.00 17.62 -11.95
N ASP A 229 -13.92 17.46 -11.00
CA ASP A 229 -14.43 18.60 -10.22
C ASP A 229 -14.80 18.19 -8.80
N LEU A 230 -13.81 18.30 -7.91
CA LEU A 230 -13.98 18.06 -6.48
C LEU A 230 -14.86 19.11 -5.78
N ARG A 231 -15.14 20.27 -6.39
CA ARG A 231 -16.03 21.30 -5.83
C ARG A 231 -17.51 20.98 -6.07
N SER A 232 -17.83 20.33 -7.20
CA SER A 232 -19.23 20.06 -7.57
C SER A 232 -19.98 19.10 -6.63
N GLY A 233 -19.25 18.22 -5.92
CA GLY A 233 -19.84 17.12 -5.16
C GLY A 233 -20.64 16.12 -6.01
N ARG A 234 -20.56 16.19 -7.34
CA ARG A 234 -21.32 15.33 -8.29
C ARG A 234 -20.75 13.92 -8.41
N THR A 235 -19.51 13.75 -8.00
CA THR A 235 -18.83 12.46 -7.93
C THR A 235 -19.26 11.71 -6.66
N SER A 236 -19.71 10.47 -6.85
CA SER A 236 -20.17 9.60 -5.74
C SER A 236 -19.00 9.14 -4.87
N PHE A 237 -18.53 10.01 -3.99
CA PHE A 237 -17.46 9.73 -3.05
C PHE A 237 -18.01 9.30 -1.69
N ILE A 238 -17.35 8.35 -1.04
CA ILE A 238 -17.47 8.21 0.41
C ILE A 238 -16.28 8.95 1.00
N GLY A 239 -16.55 10.10 1.62
CA GLY A 239 -15.58 10.76 2.48
C GLY A 239 -15.45 9.96 3.77
N GLN A 240 -14.30 9.31 3.91
CA GLN A 240 -13.79 8.91 5.20
C GLN A 240 -12.97 10.08 5.73
N THR A 241 -13.13 10.40 7.00
CA THR A 241 -12.33 11.43 7.67
C THR A 241 -11.52 10.77 8.77
N TYR A 242 -10.22 11.03 8.75
CA TYR A 242 -9.30 10.67 9.81
C TYR A 242 -8.93 11.94 10.58
N SER A 243 -9.03 11.90 11.91
CA SER A 243 -8.61 13.00 12.77
C SER A 243 -7.32 12.60 13.50
N VAL A 244 -6.22 13.26 13.19
CA VAL A 244 -4.93 13.02 13.89
C VAL A 244 -5.01 13.37 15.37
N ALA A 245 -5.89 14.29 15.77
CA ALA A 245 -5.99 14.76 17.15
C ALA A 245 -6.46 13.67 18.12
N ASN A 246 -7.24 12.70 17.64
CA ASN A 246 -7.80 11.63 18.46
C ASN A 246 -7.69 10.23 17.82
N GLY A 247 -7.00 10.10 16.68
CA GLY A 247 -6.85 8.84 15.95
C GLY A 247 -8.18 8.26 15.42
N SER A 248 -9.25 9.06 15.36
CA SER A 248 -10.57 8.57 14.99
C SER A 248 -10.77 8.53 13.48
N ASN A 249 -11.39 7.44 13.00
CA ASN A 249 -11.89 7.32 11.64
C ASN A 249 -13.41 7.38 11.64
N THR A 250 -13.97 8.32 10.90
CA THR A 250 -15.42 8.46 10.73
C THR A 250 -15.80 8.33 9.27
N ARG A 251 -16.97 7.74 9.01
CA ARG A 251 -17.55 7.63 7.67
C ARG A 251 -18.83 8.44 7.64
N SER A 252 -18.95 9.32 6.66
CA SER A 252 -20.22 10.00 6.36
C SER A 252 -20.77 9.50 5.03
N SER A 253 -22.10 9.50 4.88
CA SER A 253 -22.73 9.15 3.61
C SER A 253 -22.34 10.19 2.55
N ALA A 254 -22.27 9.79 1.27
CA ALA A 254 -21.86 10.63 0.14
C ALA A 254 -22.60 11.98 0.02
N ARG A 255 -23.78 12.12 0.65
CA ARG A 255 -24.57 13.36 0.67
C ARG A 255 -24.17 14.33 1.80
N ASN A 256 -23.35 13.89 2.74
CA ASN A 256 -23.00 14.63 3.95
C ASN A 256 -21.49 14.72 4.21
N THR A 257 -20.66 14.26 3.27
CA THR A 257 -19.21 14.41 3.36
C THR A 257 -18.89 15.87 3.09
N ALA A 258 -18.68 16.62 4.17
CA ALA A 258 -18.14 17.98 4.15
C ALA A 258 -16.68 17.95 3.66
N ILE A 259 -16.46 17.59 2.40
CA ILE A 259 -15.17 17.81 1.75
C ILE A 259 -14.87 19.31 1.79
N PRO A 260 -13.61 19.72 1.96
CA PRO A 260 -13.27 21.11 2.19
C PRO A 260 -13.71 22.01 1.02
N PHE A 261 -13.91 21.44 -0.16
CA PHE A 261 -14.32 22.19 -1.35
C PHE A 261 -15.80 22.56 -1.39
N ARG A 262 -16.64 22.00 -0.50
CA ARG A 262 -18.08 22.31 -0.46
C ARG A 262 -18.28 23.74 0.05
N GLN A 263 -19.06 24.54 -0.68
CA GLN A 263 -19.31 25.97 -0.37
C GLN A 263 -18.07 26.87 -0.41
N ALA A 264 -16.94 26.36 -0.90
CA ALA A 264 -15.78 27.19 -1.17
C ALA A 264 -16.13 28.27 -2.21
N SER A 265 -15.86 29.52 -1.87
CA SER A 265 -15.92 30.62 -2.83
C SER A 265 -14.76 30.55 -3.82
N ASP A 266 -13.58 30.14 -3.35
CA ASP A 266 -12.37 30.01 -4.17
C ASP A 266 -11.52 28.80 -3.77
N VAL A 267 -10.77 28.27 -4.73
CA VAL A 267 -9.78 27.21 -4.55
C VAL A 267 -8.55 27.56 -5.39
N ALA A 268 -7.41 27.75 -4.74
CA ALA A 268 -6.16 28.14 -5.37
C ALA A 268 -5.04 27.16 -5.03
N ILE A 269 -4.28 26.72 -6.03
CA ILE A 269 -3.06 25.94 -5.82
C ILE A 269 -1.95 26.93 -5.45
N THR A 270 -1.40 26.83 -4.25
CA THR A 270 -0.41 27.78 -3.73
C THR A 270 1.02 27.31 -3.95
N SER A 271 1.24 26.00 -3.99
CA SER A 271 2.49 25.34 -4.39
C SER A 271 2.21 23.85 -4.70
N PRO A 272 3.16 23.06 -5.23
CA PRO A 272 2.96 21.64 -5.46
C PRO A 272 2.43 20.91 -4.20
N GLY A 273 1.29 20.24 -4.32
CA GLY A 273 0.65 19.53 -3.20
C GLY A 273 -0.05 20.43 -2.16
N HIS A 274 -0.04 21.75 -2.32
CA HIS A 274 -0.68 22.70 -1.39
C HIS A 274 -1.79 23.49 -2.07
N VAL A 275 -2.96 23.51 -1.42
CA VAL A 275 -4.18 24.15 -1.93
C VAL A 275 -4.79 25.01 -0.84
N ARG A 276 -5.07 26.27 -1.15
CA ARG A 276 -5.87 27.15 -0.30
C ARG A 276 -7.33 27.12 -0.75
N VAL A 277 -8.22 26.90 0.19
CA VAL A 277 -9.67 27.01 0.01
C VAL A 277 -10.17 28.22 0.79
N THR A 278 -10.96 29.06 0.15
CA THR A 278 -11.56 30.25 0.77
C THR A 278 -13.08 30.10 0.83
N TYR A 279 -13.67 30.64 1.90
CA TYR A 279 -15.09 30.62 2.18
C TYR A 279 -15.60 32.03 2.46
N ALA A 280 -16.87 32.28 2.13
CA ALA A 280 -17.53 33.54 2.42
C ALA A 280 -17.60 33.79 3.94
N ALA A 281 -17.66 35.07 4.34
CA ALA A 281 -17.82 35.44 5.74
C ALA A 281 -19.07 34.80 6.37
N GLY A 282 -18.93 34.28 7.59
CA GLY A 282 -20.01 33.58 8.30
C GLY A 282 -20.26 32.14 7.84
N SER A 283 -19.41 31.59 6.97
CA SER A 283 -19.47 30.17 6.62
C SER A 283 -19.15 29.29 7.83
N THR A 284 -19.70 28.08 7.87
CA THR A 284 -19.18 27.04 8.78
C THR A 284 -17.95 26.44 8.12
N THR A 285 -16.75 26.73 8.63
CA THR A 285 -15.53 26.12 8.10
C THR A 285 -15.49 24.63 8.42
N PRO A 286 -15.01 23.80 7.50
CA PRO A 286 -14.79 22.37 7.73
C PRO A 286 -13.84 22.10 8.91
N ALA A 287 -13.65 20.81 9.21
CA ALA A 287 -13.03 20.22 10.39
C ALA A 287 -11.71 20.82 10.95
N GLU A 288 -11.29 20.32 12.12
CA GLU A 288 -10.08 20.77 12.82
C GLU A 288 -8.78 20.53 12.04
N LEU A 289 -7.72 21.28 12.43
CA LEU A 289 -6.37 21.05 11.90
C LEU A 289 -5.96 19.59 12.07
N GLY A 290 -5.31 19.04 11.03
CA GLY A 290 -4.91 17.65 10.97
C GLY A 290 -6.05 16.68 10.65
N THR A 291 -7.25 17.16 10.34
CA THR A 291 -8.26 16.31 9.71
C THR A 291 -7.84 15.98 8.28
N SER A 292 -7.75 14.70 7.95
CA SER A 292 -7.53 14.19 6.60
C SER A 292 -8.83 13.64 6.02
N TYR A 293 -9.23 14.16 4.87
CA TYR A 293 -10.33 13.65 4.06
C TYR A 293 -9.78 12.65 3.06
N GLN A 294 -10.29 11.42 3.10
CA GLN A 294 -9.94 10.38 2.13
C GLN A 294 -11.01 10.37 1.03
N ILE A 295 -10.65 10.89 -0.14
CA ILE A 295 -11.52 10.93 -1.32
C ILE A 295 -11.31 9.64 -2.10
N ARG A 296 -12.40 8.89 -2.32
CA ARG A 296 -12.34 7.64 -3.07
C ARG A 296 -13.65 7.31 -3.78
N THR A 297 -13.54 6.56 -4.87
CA THR A 297 -14.68 5.87 -5.47
C THR A 297 -15.12 4.65 -4.64
N THR A 298 -16.37 4.23 -4.81
CA THR A 298 -16.91 3.02 -4.19
C THR A 298 -16.84 1.79 -5.09
N THR A 299 -16.67 2.00 -6.40
CA THR A 299 -16.42 0.92 -7.36
C THR A 299 -15.13 0.21 -6.99
N ARG A 300 -15.24 -1.11 -6.78
CA ARG A 300 -14.13 -2.03 -6.59
C ARG A 300 -13.97 -2.81 -7.88
N ASP A 301 -13.33 -2.21 -8.87
CA ASP A 301 -13.22 -2.75 -10.22
C ASP A 301 -12.27 -3.95 -10.30
N THR A 302 -11.31 -4.07 -9.37
CA THR A 302 -10.33 -5.15 -9.33
C THR A 302 -10.07 -5.67 -7.90
N PRO A 303 -9.64 -6.92 -7.69
CA PRO A 303 -8.95 -7.31 -6.46
C PRO A 303 -7.52 -6.75 -6.45
N GLY A 304 -7.02 -6.35 -5.29
CA GLY A 304 -5.64 -5.96 -5.09
C GLY A 304 -4.73 -7.17 -5.23
N PHE A 305 -4.97 -8.19 -4.40
CA PHE A 305 -4.35 -9.52 -4.50
C PHE A 305 -5.45 -10.57 -4.76
N PHE A 306 -5.18 -11.52 -5.64
CA PHE A 306 -6.17 -12.52 -6.02
C PHE A 306 -5.61 -13.95 -5.96
N ILE A 307 -6.35 -14.85 -5.32
CA ILE A 307 -6.06 -16.28 -5.32
C ILE A 307 -7.32 -17.00 -5.81
N TRP A 308 -7.21 -17.72 -6.92
CA TRP A 308 -8.35 -18.38 -7.54
C TRP A 308 -8.03 -19.82 -7.90
N GLN A 309 -8.91 -20.74 -7.50
CA GLN A 309 -8.80 -22.17 -7.82
C GLN A 309 -7.39 -22.72 -7.52
N SER A 310 -6.77 -22.22 -6.46
CA SER A 310 -5.39 -22.53 -6.10
C SER A 310 -5.32 -23.12 -4.69
N LYS A 311 -4.30 -23.94 -4.43
CA LYS A 311 -4.11 -24.61 -3.14
C LYS A 311 -2.69 -24.41 -2.62
N ASN A 312 -2.52 -24.40 -1.30
CA ASN A 312 -1.23 -24.24 -0.64
C ASN A 312 -0.50 -22.96 -1.10
N THR A 313 -1.21 -21.82 -1.10
CA THR A 313 -0.64 -20.51 -1.40
C THR A 313 -0.31 -19.79 -0.10
N THR A 314 0.93 -19.32 0.03
CA THR A 314 1.44 -18.65 1.23
C THR A 314 2.01 -17.28 0.88
N LEU A 315 1.63 -16.27 1.66
CA LEU A 315 2.26 -14.94 1.68
C LEU A 315 3.00 -14.78 3.01
N SER A 316 4.31 -14.53 2.97
CA SER A 316 5.16 -14.44 4.17
C SER A 316 6.05 -13.21 4.09
N ASN A 317 6.07 -12.38 5.14
CA ASN A 317 6.91 -11.17 5.17
C ASN A 317 6.65 -10.25 3.96
N VAL A 318 5.37 -9.90 3.76
CA VAL A 318 4.90 -9.00 2.72
C VAL A 318 4.33 -7.74 3.35
N ASP A 319 4.82 -6.58 2.93
CA ASP A 319 4.29 -5.27 3.32
C ASP A 319 3.44 -4.67 2.19
N VAL A 320 2.27 -4.15 2.52
CA VAL A 320 1.27 -3.69 1.54
C VAL A 320 0.79 -2.30 1.93
N GLY A 321 1.30 -1.28 1.25
CA GLY A 321 0.93 0.11 1.46
C GLY A 321 -0.45 0.45 0.90
N TYR A 322 -0.69 0.10 -0.37
CA TYR A 322 -1.96 0.35 -1.05
C TYR A 322 -2.41 -0.85 -1.91
N GLN A 323 -3.72 -1.04 -2.01
CA GLN A 323 -4.34 -2.00 -2.92
C GLN A 323 -5.47 -1.33 -3.70
N HIS A 324 -5.38 -1.37 -5.04
CA HIS A 324 -6.44 -0.84 -5.90
C HIS A 324 -7.67 -1.75 -5.86
N GLY A 325 -8.85 -1.16 -5.65
CA GLY A 325 -10.13 -1.87 -5.57
C GLY A 325 -10.38 -2.56 -4.23
N PHE A 326 -10.38 -3.90 -4.20
CA PHE A 326 -10.53 -4.69 -2.98
C PHE A 326 -9.17 -5.17 -2.45
N GLY A 327 -9.08 -5.64 -1.22
CA GLY A 327 -7.81 -6.14 -0.67
C GLY A 327 -7.39 -7.48 -1.27
N LEU A 328 -7.13 -8.47 -0.42
CA LEU A 328 -6.93 -9.86 -0.84
C LEU A 328 -8.28 -10.58 -0.99
N VAL A 329 -8.52 -11.20 -2.13
CA VAL A 329 -9.63 -12.14 -2.35
C VAL A 329 -9.07 -13.53 -2.63
N SER A 330 -9.54 -14.52 -1.88
CA SER A 330 -9.38 -15.93 -2.22
C SER A 330 -10.76 -16.50 -2.52
N GLN A 331 -10.91 -17.17 -3.67
CA GLN A 331 -12.18 -17.80 -4.04
C GLN A 331 -11.95 -19.16 -4.70
N PHE A 332 -12.87 -20.09 -4.43
CA PHE A 332 -13.03 -21.34 -5.16
C PHE A 332 -14.29 -21.24 -6.05
N LYS A 333 -14.36 -22.07 -7.08
CA LYS A 333 -15.62 -22.27 -7.80
C LYS A 333 -16.60 -23.07 -6.94
#